data_AF-A0AB34KH59-F1
#
_entry.id   AF-A0AB34KH59-F1
#
_cell.length_a   1.000
_cell.length_b   1.000
_cell.length_c   1.000
_cell.angle_alpha   90.00
_cell.angle_beta   90.00
_cell.angle_gamma   90.00
#
_symmetry.space_group_name_H-M   'P 1'
#
loop_
_entity.id
_entity.type
_entity.pdbx_description
1 polymer ?
#
loop_
_entity_poly.entity_id
_entity_poly.type
_entity_poly.pdbx_seq_one_letter_code
_entity_poly.pdbx_strand_id
1 'polypeptide(L)'
;MYRREVPLYGDLVQIVQQTNSSSTSDLQAHDTLQRLSLERHGAIRLGTAEELCTIKRLFRVMGMHAVGYYDLSVAGLPMHATCFRPICAKSLEANPFRIFTTLLRPEMLQSDESKSIAEDLLRHRKIFTPALSQLLDAAEEQDGRLSLDQVEVLIPEALSTFSWQPVAAASRAQYMKLCNEHPILADIACFRSAHINHLTPRVLDIDAAKTAMELAEMPVKASIEGPPKRKWPILLRQTSFLALEEQIRFRICEQQQPEGNFATGSHKARFGEIEERGAAVTPKGRQLYDFLLKEASSRSANASFAEKDLIFSEVFLKFPDVWSDMQREGLVYCVYKRTSKALTEATKLSAVSNTSNTLAEQLISQGLVQTYPITYEDFLPFSAAGIFQSNLQTAQKDEQPSNFKAISDQEGFEQSLGGPLINSDDLYLQIENDSLRDCVESLGIKCSF
;
A
#
# COMPACT_ATOMS: atom_id res chain seq x y z
N MET A 1 -14.77 -11.74 3.47
CA MET A 1 -14.54 -12.25 2.09
C MET A 1 -13.17 -12.90 1.99
N TYR A 2 -12.07 -12.13 2.00
CA TYR A 2 -10.71 -12.64 1.73
C TYR A 2 -10.29 -13.84 2.59
N ARG A 3 -10.52 -13.81 3.92
CA ARG A 3 -10.27 -14.97 4.82
C ARG A 3 -10.95 -16.28 4.39
N ARG A 4 -12.12 -16.20 3.75
CA ARG A 4 -12.85 -17.37 3.25
C ARG A 4 -12.26 -17.88 1.93
N GLU A 5 -11.78 -16.97 1.09
CA GLU A 5 -11.11 -17.30 -0.18
C GLU A 5 -9.71 -17.87 0.07
N VAL A 6 -8.98 -17.33 1.05
CA VAL A 6 -7.58 -17.67 1.35
C VAL A 6 -7.45 -18.06 2.83
N PRO A 7 -7.56 -19.35 3.19
CA PRO A 7 -7.54 -19.78 4.59
C PRO A 7 -6.27 -19.39 5.37
N LEU A 8 -5.08 -19.45 4.75
CA LEU A 8 -3.81 -19.04 5.37
C LEU A 8 -3.78 -17.57 5.79
N TYR A 9 -4.63 -16.71 5.21
CA TYR A 9 -4.79 -15.33 5.69
C TYR A 9 -5.41 -15.28 7.09
N GLY A 10 -6.30 -16.23 7.41
CA GLY A 10 -6.87 -16.37 8.76
C GLY A 10 -5.79 -16.65 9.81
N ASP A 11 -4.86 -17.55 9.48
CA ASP A 11 -3.75 -17.93 10.36
C ASP A 11 -2.76 -16.76 10.52
N LEU A 12 -2.46 -16.04 9.42
CA LEU A 12 -1.65 -14.82 9.46
C LEU A 12 -2.23 -13.77 10.42
N VAL A 13 -3.54 -13.51 10.34
CA VAL A 13 -4.19 -12.53 11.21
C VAL A 13 -4.09 -12.93 12.68
N GLN A 14 -4.15 -14.23 13.00
CA GLN A 14 -3.96 -14.71 14.37
C GLN A 14 -2.53 -14.49 14.85
N ILE A 15 -1.52 -14.80 14.03
CA ILE A 15 -0.10 -14.56 14.34
C ILE A 15 0.11 -13.07 14.63
N VAL A 16 -0.38 -12.19 13.75
CA VAL A 16 -0.27 -10.73 13.92
C VAL A 16 -0.89 -10.26 15.23
N GLN A 17 -2.09 -10.75 15.57
CA GLN A 17 -2.76 -10.39 16.82
C GLN A 17 -1.94 -10.82 18.05
N GLN A 18 -1.36 -12.03 18.02
CA GLN A 18 -0.53 -12.54 19.10
C GLN A 18 0.80 -11.76 19.24
N THR A 19 1.47 -11.48 18.12
CA THR A 19 2.70 -10.69 18.08
C THR A 19 2.46 -9.27 18.59
N ASN A 20 1.39 -8.61 18.15
CA ASN A 20 1.06 -7.24 18.58
C ASN A 20 0.70 -7.19 20.07
N SER A 21 -0.01 -8.19 20.59
CA SER A 21 -0.39 -8.26 22.02
C SER A 21 0.82 -8.49 22.94
N SER A 22 1.89 -9.08 22.41
CA SER A 22 3.12 -9.38 23.15
C SER A 22 4.17 -8.26 23.04
N SER A 23 3.93 -7.26 22.18
CA SER A 23 4.85 -6.14 21.97
C SER A 23 4.78 -5.17 23.16
N THR A 24 5.93 -4.80 23.71
CA THR A 24 6.08 -3.87 24.84
C THR A 24 6.63 -2.50 24.42
N SER A 25 6.60 -2.16 23.13
CA SER A 25 7.28 -0.96 22.63
C SER A 25 6.59 0.33 23.09
N ASP A 26 7.34 1.25 23.72
CA ASP A 26 6.83 2.57 24.17
C ASP A 26 6.35 3.48 23.02
N LEU A 27 6.66 3.13 21.77
CA LEU A 27 6.10 3.74 20.55
C LEU A 27 4.56 3.61 20.46
N GLN A 28 3.97 2.76 21.30
CA GLN A 28 2.55 2.43 21.40
C GLN A 28 1.66 3.50 22.05
N ALA A 29 2.20 4.62 22.54
CA ALA A 29 1.38 5.62 23.25
C ALA A 29 0.27 6.28 22.38
N HIS A 30 0.19 5.98 21.08
CA HIS A 30 -0.75 6.61 20.14
C HIS A 30 -1.67 5.68 19.35
N ASP A 31 -1.31 4.41 19.16
CA ASP A 31 -2.18 3.49 18.42
C ASP A 31 -2.91 2.58 19.40
N THR A 32 -4.25 2.69 19.45
CA THR A 32 -5.05 1.77 20.23
C THR A 32 -4.94 0.35 19.65
N LEU A 33 -4.86 -0.68 20.50
CA LEU A 33 -4.85 -2.09 20.06
C LEU A 33 -6.05 -2.41 19.14
N GLN A 34 -7.17 -1.73 19.33
CA GLN A 34 -8.35 -1.84 18.48
C GLN A 34 -8.07 -1.36 17.05
N ARG A 35 -7.40 -0.21 16.86
CA ARG A 35 -6.98 0.29 15.54
C ARG A 35 -6.03 -0.69 14.85
N LEU A 36 -5.00 -1.16 15.56
CA LEU A 36 -4.01 -2.10 15.02
C LEU A 36 -4.64 -3.41 14.53
N SER A 37 -5.74 -3.85 15.16
CA SER A 37 -6.47 -5.06 14.74
C SER A 37 -7.27 -4.91 13.43
N LEU A 38 -7.61 -3.67 13.06
CA LEU A 38 -8.39 -3.34 11.88
C LEU A 38 -7.52 -2.94 10.68
N GLU A 39 -6.33 -2.41 10.97
CA GLU A 39 -5.44 -1.85 9.96
C GLU A 39 -4.99 -2.88 8.93
N ARG A 40 -5.35 -2.60 7.68
CA ARG A 40 -5.05 -3.43 6.51
C ARG A 40 -4.80 -2.57 5.29
N HIS A 41 -4.03 -3.08 4.35
CA HIS A 41 -4.08 -2.61 2.97
C HIS A 41 -4.47 -3.75 2.03
N GLY A 42 -5.14 -3.43 0.92
CA GLY A 42 -5.37 -4.35 -0.18
C GLY A 42 -4.58 -3.92 -1.43
N ALA A 43 -4.41 -4.84 -2.37
CA ALA A 43 -3.93 -4.50 -3.71
C ALA A 43 -4.86 -5.06 -4.78
N ILE A 44 -5.15 -4.26 -5.80
CA ILE A 44 -5.98 -4.63 -6.95
C ILE A 44 -5.30 -4.19 -8.25
N ARG A 45 -5.65 -4.86 -9.35
CA ARG A 45 -5.16 -4.51 -10.69
C ARG A 45 -6.33 -4.24 -11.62
N LEU A 46 -6.25 -3.13 -12.35
CA LEU A 46 -7.23 -2.68 -13.33
C LEU A 46 -6.63 -2.71 -14.72
N GLY A 47 -7.48 -2.89 -15.72
CA GLY A 47 -7.09 -2.98 -17.11
C GLY A 47 -7.41 -1.74 -17.93
N THR A 48 -8.34 -0.89 -17.48
CA THR A 48 -8.79 0.28 -18.27
C THR A 48 -8.90 1.56 -17.44
N ALA A 49 -8.82 2.70 -18.12
CA ALA A 49 -9.06 4.02 -17.51
C ALA A 49 -10.49 4.16 -16.96
N GLU A 50 -11.49 3.58 -17.63
CA GLU A 50 -12.88 3.57 -17.17
C GLU A 50 -13.02 2.84 -15.83
N GLU A 51 -12.31 1.72 -15.67
CA GLU A 51 -12.26 0.99 -14.40
C GLU A 51 -11.60 1.82 -13.31
N LEU A 52 -10.48 2.49 -13.60
CA LEU A 52 -9.79 3.36 -12.64
C LEU A 52 -10.67 4.54 -12.21
N CYS A 53 -11.33 5.21 -13.16
CA CYS A 53 -12.29 6.28 -12.89
C CYS A 53 -13.43 5.81 -11.98
N THR A 54 -14.01 4.63 -12.28
CA THR A 54 -15.12 4.09 -11.48
C THR A 54 -14.67 3.70 -10.07
N ILE A 55 -13.48 3.10 -9.94
CA ILE A 55 -12.89 2.77 -8.65
C ILE A 55 -12.59 4.03 -7.82
N LYS A 56 -12.12 5.11 -8.44
CA LYS A 56 -11.96 6.41 -7.77
C LYS A 56 -13.28 6.93 -7.21
N ARG A 57 -14.38 6.84 -7.96
CA ARG A 57 -15.74 7.22 -7.49
C ARG A 57 -16.15 6.38 -6.28
N LEU A 58 -15.99 5.06 -6.36
CA LEU A 58 -16.28 4.13 -5.26
C LEU A 58 -15.48 4.45 -3.99
N PHE A 59 -14.16 4.63 -4.11
CA PHE A 59 -13.30 4.94 -2.97
C PHE A 59 -13.56 6.33 -2.38
N ARG A 60 -14.00 7.29 -3.19
CA ARG A 60 -14.38 8.62 -2.70
C ARG A 60 -15.54 8.56 -1.70
N VAL A 61 -16.53 7.69 -1.90
CA VAL A 61 -17.66 7.47 -0.97
C VAL A 61 -17.17 6.97 0.40
N MET A 62 -16.05 6.24 0.42
CA MET A 62 -15.42 5.74 1.64
C MET A 62 -14.36 6.70 2.23
N GLY A 63 -14.30 7.95 1.74
CA GLY A 63 -13.33 8.93 2.21
C GLY A 63 -11.88 8.64 1.80
N MET A 64 -11.68 7.81 0.79
CA MET A 64 -10.38 7.43 0.26
C MET A 64 -10.07 8.21 -1.02
N HIS A 65 -8.84 8.72 -1.13
CA HIS A 65 -8.38 9.58 -2.21
C HIS A 65 -7.12 9.00 -2.84
N ALA A 66 -6.89 9.27 -4.13
CA ALA A 66 -5.69 8.83 -4.84
C ALA A 66 -4.47 9.65 -4.41
N VAL A 67 -3.54 9.00 -3.71
CA VAL A 67 -2.32 9.59 -3.15
C VAL A 67 -1.09 8.92 -3.76
N GLY A 68 -0.18 9.74 -4.25
CA GLY A 68 1.09 9.31 -4.81
C GLY A 68 0.96 8.61 -6.17
N TYR A 69 2.08 8.63 -6.90
CA TYR A 69 2.27 7.94 -8.16
C TYR A 69 3.37 6.90 -8.02
N TYR A 70 3.12 5.68 -8.50
CA TYR A 70 4.07 4.58 -8.46
C TYR A 70 4.27 4.04 -9.87
N ASP A 71 5.45 4.31 -10.45
CA ASP A 71 5.85 3.71 -11.71
C ASP A 71 6.43 2.31 -11.46
N LEU A 72 5.76 1.27 -11.96
CA LEU A 72 6.23 -0.12 -11.82
C LEU A 72 7.04 -0.57 -13.06
N SER A 73 7.13 0.27 -14.10
CA SER A 73 7.97 -0.01 -15.29
C SER A 73 9.45 -0.09 -14.95
N VAL A 74 9.88 0.61 -13.88
CA VAL A 74 11.25 0.54 -13.35
C VAL A 74 11.66 -0.86 -12.90
N ALA A 75 10.69 -1.74 -12.65
CA ALA A 75 10.91 -3.14 -12.27
C ALA A 75 10.49 -4.11 -13.38
N GLY A 76 10.30 -3.62 -14.60
CA GLY A 76 9.90 -4.43 -15.73
C GLY A 76 8.44 -4.90 -15.67
N LEU A 77 7.55 -4.16 -15.00
CA LEU A 77 6.12 -4.45 -15.00
C LEU A 77 5.39 -3.45 -15.90
N PRO A 78 4.50 -3.89 -16.81
CA PRO A 78 3.79 -3.00 -17.74
C PRO A 78 2.62 -2.28 -17.04
N MET A 79 2.89 -1.59 -15.93
CA MET A 79 1.88 -0.98 -15.07
C MET A 79 2.41 0.27 -14.36
N HIS A 80 1.47 1.08 -13.89
CA HIS A 80 1.67 2.17 -12.95
C HIS A 80 0.52 2.18 -11.93
N ALA A 81 0.65 2.90 -10.82
CA ALA A 81 -0.29 2.78 -9.71
C ALA A 81 -0.46 4.05 -8.88
N THR A 82 -1.49 4.03 -8.04
CA THR A 82 -1.71 4.98 -6.93
C THR A 82 -2.19 4.25 -5.68
N CYS A 83 -2.17 4.93 -4.52
CA CYS A 83 -2.77 4.45 -3.28
C CYS A 83 -4.07 5.19 -3.03
N PHE A 84 -5.21 4.47 -2.95
CA PHE A 84 -6.43 5.06 -2.42
C PHE A 84 -6.44 4.96 -0.89
N ARG A 85 -6.51 6.09 -0.20
CA ARG A 85 -6.51 6.13 1.27
C ARG A 85 -7.14 7.39 1.88
N PRO A 86 -7.52 7.38 3.18
CA PRO A 86 -7.84 8.60 3.89
C PRO A 86 -6.64 9.55 3.98
N ILE A 87 -6.91 10.85 4.04
CA ILE A 87 -5.88 11.90 3.92
C ILE A 87 -5.70 12.76 5.16
N CYS A 88 -6.63 12.74 6.12
CA CYS A 88 -6.52 13.51 7.35
C CYS A 88 -6.30 12.60 8.57
N ALA A 89 -5.61 13.14 9.58
CA ALA A 89 -5.23 12.39 10.78
C ALA A 89 -6.44 11.73 11.48
N LYS A 90 -7.56 12.46 11.61
CA LYS A 90 -8.79 11.94 12.23
C LYS A 90 -9.36 10.72 11.49
N SER A 91 -9.36 10.74 10.16
CA SER A 91 -9.87 9.61 9.37
C SER A 91 -8.92 8.42 9.40
N LEU A 92 -7.60 8.67 9.37
CA LEU A 92 -6.58 7.63 9.52
C LEU A 92 -6.64 6.97 10.91
N GLU A 93 -6.90 7.74 11.96
CA GLU A 93 -7.10 7.22 13.32
C GLU A 93 -8.37 6.35 13.41
N ALA A 94 -9.45 6.76 12.74
CA ALA A 94 -10.69 6.00 12.70
C ALA A 94 -10.55 4.69 11.92
N ASN A 95 -9.95 4.73 10.72
CA ASN A 95 -9.68 3.55 9.90
C ASN A 95 -8.63 3.85 8.82
N PRO A 96 -7.38 3.34 8.95
CA PRO A 96 -6.31 3.55 7.98
C PRO A 96 -6.34 2.53 6.83
N PHE A 97 -7.52 2.15 6.34
CA PHE A 97 -7.65 1.21 5.24
C PHE A 97 -7.15 1.84 3.93
N ARG A 98 -6.35 1.08 3.18
CA ARG A 98 -5.64 1.56 1.99
C ARG A 98 -5.76 0.54 0.86
N ILE A 99 -5.86 1.00 -0.38
CA ILE A 99 -5.85 0.10 -1.53
C ILE A 99 -4.84 0.57 -2.57
N PHE A 100 -3.78 -0.21 -2.75
CA PHE A 100 -2.84 -0.05 -3.86
C PHE A 100 -3.51 -0.48 -5.16
N THR A 101 -3.74 0.47 -6.06
CA THR A 101 -4.50 0.27 -7.29
C THR A 101 -3.60 0.48 -8.48
N THR A 102 -3.31 -0.60 -9.20
CA THR A 102 -2.50 -0.54 -10.42
C THR A 102 -3.38 -0.45 -11.65
N LEU A 103 -2.89 0.22 -12.68
CA LEU A 103 -3.47 0.25 -14.02
C LEU A 103 -2.47 -0.38 -15.01
N LEU A 104 -2.97 -1.28 -15.86
CA LEU A 104 -2.21 -1.85 -16.98
C LEU A 104 -1.83 -0.76 -17.99
N ARG A 105 -0.64 -0.90 -18.57
CA ARG A 105 -0.12 -0.08 -19.67
C ARG A 105 0.04 -0.93 -20.94
N PRO A 106 -1.03 -1.15 -21.72
CA PRO A 106 -0.99 -2.02 -22.90
C PRO A 106 0.03 -1.57 -23.96
N GLU A 107 0.38 -0.29 -23.99
CA GLU A 107 1.39 0.28 -24.87
C GLU A 107 2.82 -0.19 -24.57
N MET A 108 3.06 -0.78 -23.41
CA MET A 108 4.35 -1.36 -23.06
C MET A 108 4.52 -2.80 -23.58
N LEU A 109 3.43 -3.49 -23.91
CA LEU A 109 3.45 -4.87 -24.40
C LEU A 109 4.19 -4.97 -25.74
N GLN A 110 4.94 -6.04 -25.95
CA GLN A 110 5.76 -6.21 -27.16
C GLN A 110 4.97 -6.88 -28.28
N SER A 111 4.07 -7.81 -27.95
CA SER A 111 3.22 -8.48 -28.93
C SER A 111 1.93 -7.69 -29.21
N ASP A 112 1.79 -7.20 -30.45
CA ASP A 112 0.55 -6.59 -30.95
C ASP A 112 -0.66 -7.53 -30.84
N GLU A 113 -0.42 -8.84 -31.00
CA GLU A 113 -1.46 -9.87 -30.84
C GLU A 113 -1.90 -9.98 -29.37
N SER A 114 -0.97 -10.08 -28.42
CA SER A 114 -1.28 -10.11 -26.99
C SER A 114 -1.98 -8.84 -26.54
N LYS A 115 -1.56 -7.68 -27.08
CA LYS A 115 -2.20 -6.39 -26.84
C LYS A 115 -3.65 -6.38 -27.33
N SER A 116 -3.89 -6.80 -28.57
CA SER A 116 -5.26 -6.87 -29.12
C SER A 116 -6.16 -7.80 -28.31
N ILE A 117 -5.65 -8.98 -27.93
CA ILE A 117 -6.42 -9.94 -27.11
C ILE A 117 -6.77 -9.33 -25.75
N ALA A 118 -5.81 -8.69 -25.09
CA ALA A 118 -6.03 -8.07 -23.79
C ALA A 118 -7.06 -6.93 -23.88
N GLU A 119 -6.92 -6.03 -24.86
CA GLU A 119 -7.86 -4.93 -25.10
C GLU A 119 -9.29 -5.43 -25.39
N ASP A 120 -9.43 -6.50 -26.19
CA ASP A 120 -10.74 -7.08 -26.51
C ASP A 120 -11.39 -7.72 -25.27
N LEU A 121 -10.64 -8.47 -24.47
CA LEU A 121 -11.17 -9.07 -23.23
C LEU A 121 -11.60 -7.98 -22.23
N LEU A 122 -10.77 -6.95 -22.06
CA LEU A 122 -11.02 -5.84 -21.15
C LEU A 122 -12.22 -4.98 -21.59
N ARG A 123 -12.42 -4.78 -22.91
CA ARG A 123 -13.57 -4.04 -23.45
C ARG A 123 -14.91 -4.74 -23.17
N HIS A 124 -14.92 -6.07 -23.14
CA HIS A 124 -16.15 -6.84 -22.99
C HIS A 124 -16.49 -7.22 -21.54
N ARG A 125 -15.53 -7.15 -20.62
CA ARG A 125 -15.79 -7.49 -19.22
C ARG A 125 -16.56 -6.37 -18.52
N LYS A 126 -17.36 -6.76 -17.53
CA LYS A 126 -18.09 -5.83 -16.66
C LYS A 126 -17.79 -6.22 -15.21
N ILE A 127 -16.96 -5.43 -14.55
CA ILE A 127 -16.55 -5.69 -13.16
C ILE A 127 -17.41 -4.94 -12.13
N PHE A 128 -18.23 -3.98 -12.58
CA PHE A 128 -19.17 -3.23 -11.76
C PHE A 128 -20.61 -3.64 -12.10
N THR A 129 -21.43 -3.84 -11.07
CA THR A 129 -22.84 -4.18 -11.25
C THR A 129 -23.65 -2.92 -11.60
N PRO A 130 -24.80 -3.07 -12.28
CA PRO A 130 -25.68 -1.92 -12.55
C PRO A 130 -26.15 -1.21 -11.27
N ALA A 131 -26.39 -1.97 -10.19
CA ALA A 131 -26.77 -1.42 -8.90
C ALA A 131 -25.64 -0.59 -8.27
N LEU A 132 -24.40 -1.06 -8.35
CA LEU A 132 -23.24 -0.28 -7.91
C LEU A 132 -23.14 1.04 -8.68
N SER A 133 -23.24 1.01 -10.01
CA SER A 133 -23.18 2.24 -10.82
C SER A 133 -24.26 3.24 -10.43
N GLN A 134 -25.51 2.80 -10.25
CA GLN A 134 -26.62 3.65 -9.80
C GLN A 134 -26.38 4.27 -8.42
N LEU A 135 -25.79 3.52 -7.49
CA LEU A 135 -25.44 4.03 -6.16
C LEU A 135 -24.31 5.05 -6.21
N LEU A 136 -23.34 4.90 -7.10
CA LEU A 136 -22.28 5.88 -7.31
C LEU A 136 -22.83 7.18 -7.91
N ASP A 137 -23.72 7.08 -8.90
CA ASP A 137 -24.42 8.23 -9.47
C ASP A 137 -25.22 8.97 -8.36
N ALA A 138 -25.98 8.22 -7.54
CA ALA A 138 -26.72 8.78 -6.42
C ALA A 138 -25.82 9.42 -5.36
N ALA A 139 -24.65 8.84 -5.07
CA ALA A 139 -23.70 9.42 -4.13
C ALA A 139 -23.18 10.77 -4.64
N GLU A 140 -22.90 10.90 -5.94
CA GLU A 140 -22.44 12.16 -6.54
C GLU A 140 -23.51 13.25 -6.51
N GLU A 141 -24.76 12.91 -6.80
CA GLU A 141 -25.91 13.81 -6.64
C GLU A 141 -26.12 14.26 -5.18
N GLN A 142 -25.66 13.45 -4.22
CA GLN A 142 -25.80 13.66 -2.78
C GLN A 142 -24.50 14.15 -2.11
N ASP A 143 -23.59 14.77 -2.86
CA ASP A 143 -22.32 15.33 -2.35
C ASP A 143 -21.45 14.28 -1.61
N GLY A 144 -21.37 13.08 -2.20
CA GLY A 144 -20.61 11.94 -1.69
C GLY A 144 -21.23 11.23 -0.49
N ARG A 145 -22.51 11.49 -0.16
CA ARG A 145 -23.21 10.90 0.98
C ARG A 145 -24.19 9.84 0.53
N LEU A 146 -24.39 8.85 1.39
CA LEU A 146 -25.38 7.79 1.22
C LEU A 146 -26.11 7.56 2.55
N SER A 147 -27.39 7.20 2.46
CA SER A 147 -28.16 6.69 3.59
C SER A 147 -27.68 5.29 4.01
N LEU A 148 -28.03 4.87 5.22
CA LEU A 148 -27.67 3.53 5.71
C LEU A 148 -28.22 2.42 4.82
N ASP A 149 -29.47 2.54 4.36
CA ASP A 149 -30.11 1.57 3.46
C ASP A 149 -29.35 1.46 2.12
N GLN A 150 -28.87 2.58 1.58
CA GLN A 150 -28.03 2.58 0.38
C GLN A 150 -26.67 1.93 0.63
N VAL A 151 -26.07 2.16 1.81
CA VAL A 151 -24.79 1.55 2.19
C VAL A 151 -24.92 0.03 2.34
N GLU A 152 -26.03 -0.47 2.88
CA GLU A 152 -26.31 -1.91 2.99
C GLU A 152 -26.33 -2.61 1.61
N VAL A 153 -26.73 -1.90 0.55
CA VAL A 153 -26.65 -2.39 -0.83
C VAL A 153 -25.27 -2.14 -1.45
N LEU A 154 -24.66 -0.97 -1.21
CA LEU A 154 -23.36 -0.62 -1.77
C LEU A 154 -22.27 -1.64 -1.42
N ILE A 155 -22.20 -2.06 -0.16
CA ILE A 155 -21.13 -2.94 0.32
C ILE A 155 -21.09 -4.30 -0.41
N PRO A 156 -22.17 -5.10 -0.48
CA PRO A 156 -22.15 -6.36 -1.22
C PRO A 156 -21.92 -6.16 -2.72
N GLU A 157 -22.50 -5.12 -3.33
CA GLU A 157 -22.33 -4.82 -4.76
C GLU A 157 -20.87 -4.46 -5.08
N ALA A 158 -20.22 -3.62 -4.25
CA ALA A 158 -18.80 -3.29 -4.36
C ALA A 158 -17.89 -4.49 -4.09
N LEU A 159 -18.22 -5.32 -3.09
CA LEU A 159 -17.45 -6.54 -2.79
C LEU A 159 -17.43 -7.52 -3.98
N SER A 160 -18.48 -7.56 -4.79
CA SER A 160 -18.55 -8.42 -5.97
C SER A 160 -17.48 -8.10 -7.02
N THR A 161 -17.07 -6.82 -7.13
CA THR A 161 -15.98 -6.35 -8.00
C THR A 161 -14.63 -6.97 -7.63
N PHE A 162 -14.41 -7.23 -6.34
CA PHE A 162 -13.13 -7.68 -5.78
C PHE A 162 -13.10 -9.16 -5.39
N SER A 163 -14.23 -9.86 -5.50
CA SER A 163 -14.36 -11.28 -5.15
C SER A 163 -13.68 -12.18 -6.18
N TRP A 164 -13.14 -13.33 -5.74
CA TRP A 164 -12.64 -14.34 -6.67
C TRP A 164 -13.76 -14.90 -7.56
N GLN A 165 -13.50 -15.05 -8.86
CA GLN A 165 -14.38 -15.77 -9.77
C GLN A 165 -13.62 -16.91 -10.47
N PRO A 166 -14.01 -18.19 -10.26
CA PRO A 166 -13.25 -19.34 -10.75
C PRO A 166 -13.44 -19.61 -12.26
N VAL A 167 -14.21 -18.78 -12.97
CA VAL A 167 -14.46 -18.92 -14.41
C VAL A 167 -13.84 -17.73 -15.13
N ALA A 168 -12.86 -18.01 -15.99
CA ALA A 168 -12.20 -16.99 -16.79
C ALA A 168 -13.19 -16.32 -17.77
N ALA A 169 -12.91 -15.05 -18.08
CA ALA A 169 -13.47 -14.37 -19.25
C ALA A 169 -12.86 -14.91 -20.55
N ALA A 170 -11.57 -15.27 -20.51
CA ALA A 170 -10.81 -15.76 -21.66
C ALA A 170 -11.01 -17.26 -21.94
N SER A 171 -10.73 -17.67 -23.18
CA SER A 171 -10.48 -19.07 -23.54
C SER A 171 -9.12 -19.53 -23.00
N ARG A 172 -8.89 -20.85 -22.93
CA ARG A 172 -7.59 -21.39 -22.49
C ARG A 172 -6.45 -20.92 -23.40
N ALA A 173 -6.68 -20.84 -24.72
CA ALA A 173 -5.67 -20.42 -25.68
C ALA A 173 -5.28 -18.95 -25.47
N GLN A 174 -6.27 -18.08 -25.30
CA GLN A 174 -6.05 -16.66 -24.98
C GLN A 174 -5.29 -16.50 -23.67
N TYR A 175 -5.70 -17.20 -22.61
CA TYR A 175 -5.01 -17.17 -21.32
C TYR A 175 -3.53 -17.58 -21.44
N MET A 176 -3.24 -18.70 -22.12
CA MET A 176 -1.87 -19.15 -22.31
C MET A 176 -1.05 -18.14 -23.12
N LYS A 177 -1.63 -17.53 -24.15
CA LYS A 177 -0.96 -16.49 -24.94
C LYS A 177 -0.57 -15.30 -24.09
N LEU A 178 -1.50 -14.76 -23.30
CA LEU A 178 -1.25 -13.63 -22.42
C LEU A 178 -0.28 -13.99 -21.29
N CYS A 179 -0.38 -15.19 -20.73
CA CYS A 179 0.52 -15.65 -19.68
C CYS A 179 1.96 -15.80 -20.17
N ASN A 180 2.15 -16.24 -21.42
CA ASN A 180 3.47 -16.35 -22.05
C ASN A 180 4.08 -14.98 -22.40
N GLU A 181 3.25 -13.96 -22.68
CA GLU A 181 3.74 -12.58 -22.81
C GLU A 181 4.16 -12.04 -21.44
N HIS A 182 3.26 -12.13 -20.46
CA HIS A 182 3.53 -11.77 -19.07
C HIS A 182 2.42 -12.32 -18.15
N PRO A 183 2.72 -13.03 -17.05
CA PRO A 183 1.68 -13.60 -16.18
C PRO A 183 0.71 -12.57 -15.57
N ILE A 184 1.16 -11.33 -15.32
CA ILE A 184 0.31 -10.22 -14.86
C ILE A 184 -0.74 -9.84 -15.91
N LEU A 185 -0.40 -9.91 -17.20
CA LEU A 185 -1.35 -9.59 -18.26
C LEU A 185 -2.52 -10.58 -18.25
N ALA A 186 -2.23 -11.87 -18.02
CA ALA A 186 -3.26 -12.89 -17.87
C ALA A 186 -4.12 -12.64 -16.61
N ASP A 187 -3.51 -12.33 -15.48
CA ASP A 187 -4.20 -11.96 -14.22
C ASP A 187 -5.14 -10.75 -14.39
N ILE A 188 -4.74 -9.77 -15.18
CA ILE A 188 -5.54 -8.57 -15.41
C ILE A 188 -6.64 -8.82 -16.43
N ALA A 189 -6.33 -9.33 -17.63
CA ALA A 189 -7.28 -9.35 -18.74
C ALA A 189 -8.19 -10.59 -18.76
N CYS A 190 -7.79 -11.72 -18.17
CA CYS A 190 -8.53 -12.97 -18.32
C CYS A 190 -9.67 -13.16 -17.32
N PHE A 191 -9.83 -12.28 -16.34
CA PHE A 191 -10.78 -12.44 -15.25
C PHE A 191 -11.91 -11.41 -15.28
N ARG A 192 -13.03 -11.78 -14.66
CA ARG A 192 -14.30 -11.02 -14.64
C ARG A 192 -14.44 -10.10 -13.43
N SER A 193 -13.40 -9.98 -12.64
CA SER A 193 -13.31 -9.20 -11.41
C SER A 193 -11.93 -8.57 -11.33
N ALA A 194 -11.80 -7.48 -10.58
CA ALA A 194 -10.52 -6.96 -10.14
C ALA A 194 -10.19 -7.57 -8.76
N HIS A 195 -9.95 -8.88 -8.73
CA HIS A 195 -9.83 -9.60 -7.46
C HIS A 195 -8.69 -9.10 -6.59
N ILE A 196 -8.84 -9.24 -5.27
CA ILE A 196 -7.82 -8.82 -4.29
C ILE A 196 -6.53 -9.65 -4.50
N ASN A 197 -5.44 -9.03 -4.91
CA ASN A 197 -4.15 -9.73 -5.07
C ASN A 197 -3.62 -10.25 -3.73
N HIS A 198 -3.63 -9.36 -2.75
CA HIS A 198 -3.32 -9.64 -1.35
C HIS A 198 -4.08 -8.68 -0.45
N LEU A 199 -4.26 -9.09 0.80
CA LEU A 199 -4.76 -8.24 1.89
C LEU A 199 -3.74 -8.37 3.03
N THR A 200 -3.16 -7.26 3.42
CA THR A 200 -1.97 -7.19 4.27
C THR A 200 -2.34 -6.61 5.62
N PRO A 201 -2.19 -7.36 6.74
CA PRO A 201 -2.35 -6.81 8.08
C PRO A 201 -1.07 -6.12 8.55
N ARG A 202 -1.21 -5.16 9.48
CA ARG A 202 -0.07 -4.51 10.14
C ARG A 202 0.39 -5.26 11.38
N VAL A 203 1.70 -5.46 11.49
CA VAL A 203 2.38 -6.00 12.68
C VAL A 203 3.37 -4.99 13.26
N LEU A 204 3.59 -5.06 14.57
CA LEU A 204 4.51 -4.15 15.29
C LEU A 204 5.95 -4.64 15.33
N ASP A 205 6.20 -5.93 15.11
CA ASP A 205 7.53 -6.51 14.95
C ASP A 205 7.46 -7.59 13.86
N ILE A 206 7.88 -7.23 12.65
CA ILE A 206 7.83 -8.13 11.50
C ILE A 206 8.82 -9.29 11.62
N ASP A 207 9.91 -9.13 12.39
CA ASP A 207 10.88 -10.20 12.59
C ASP A 207 10.26 -11.29 13.47
N ALA A 208 9.62 -10.89 14.58
CA ALA A 208 8.89 -11.81 15.44
C ALA A 208 7.73 -12.51 14.72
N ALA A 209 7.00 -11.76 13.88
CA ALA A 209 5.92 -12.32 13.07
C ALA A 209 6.45 -13.33 12.04
N LYS A 210 7.55 -13.01 11.34
CA LYS A 210 8.19 -13.92 10.39
C LYS A 210 8.63 -15.22 11.05
N THR A 211 9.28 -15.15 12.22
CA THR A 211 9.63 -16.35 12.99
C THR A 211 8.39 -17.16 13.38
N ALA A 212 7.31 -16.51 13.81
CA ALA A 212 6.06 -17.21 14.13
C ALA A 212 5.42 -17.87 12.90
N MET A 213 5.48 -17.23 11.74
CA MET A 213 5.00 -17.80 10.47
C MET A 213 5.85 -19.00 10.03
N GLU A 214 7.18 -18.94 10.19
CA GLU A 214 8.10 -20.07 9.94
C GLU A 214 7.81 -21.25 10.87
N LEU A 215 7.57 -21.00 12.17
CA LEU A 215 7.18 -22.03 13.14
C LEU A 215 5.80 -22.64 12.84
N ALA A 216 4.92 -21.89 12.20
CA ALA A 216 3.63 -22.36 11.71
C ALA A 216 3.71 -23.03 10.33
N GLU A 217 4.92 -23.29 9.82
CA GLU A 217 5.20 -23.92 8.52
C GLU A 217 4.59 -23.17 7.32
N MET A 218 4.36 -21.86 7.45
CA MET A 218 3.91 -21.03 6.34
C MET A 218 5.06 -20.87 5.31
N PRO A 219 4.77 -20.85 3.99
CA PRO A 219 5.79 -20.75 2.94
C PRO A 219 6.30 -19.31 2.77
N VAL A 220 6.87 -18.74 3.84
CA VAL A 220 7.35 -17.36 3.89
C VAL A 220 8.64 -17.21 3.11
N LYS A 221 8.80 -16.06 2.46
CA LYS A 221 10.06 -15.68 1.83
C LYS A 221 11.14 -15.45 2.89
N ALA A 222 12.39 -15.75 2.51
CA ALA A 222 13.54 -15.55 3.38
C ALA A 222 13.81 -14.06 3.68
N SER A 223 13.57 -13.18 2.70
CA SER A 223 13.88 -11.75 2.80
C SER A 223 12.72 -10.91 3.33
N ILE A 224 13.06 -9.86 4.08
CA ILE A 224 12.19 -8.74 4.41
C ILE A 224 12.65 -7.56 3.56
N GLU A 225 11.70 -6.93 2.87
CA GLU A 225 11.97 -5.74 2.08
C GLU A 225 11.75 -4.47 2.90
N GLY A 226 12.36 -3.37 2.48
CA GLY A 226 12.40 -2.11 3.22
C GLY A 226 13.73 -1.88 3.93
N PRO A 227 13.80 -0.92 4.88
CA PRO A 227 14.99 -0.73 5.70
C PRO A 227 15.24 -1.95 6.61
N PRO A 228 16.47 -2.15 7.09
CA PRO A 228 16.74 -3.15 8.12
C PRO A 228 16.01 -2.83 9.44
N LYS A 229 16.06 -3.73 10.42
CA LYS A 229 15.49 -3.51 11.76
C LYS A 229 16.11 -2.26 12.42
N ARG A 230 15.29 -1.42 13.04
CA ARG A 230 15.67 -0.15 13.65
C ARG A 230 14.95 0.08 14.97
N LYS A 231 15.53 0.88 15.86
CA LYS A 231 14.85 1.35 17.08
C LYS A 231 13.71 2.30 16.74
N TRP A 232 13.91 3.17 15.74
CA TRP A 232 12.90 4.03 15.16
C TRP A 232 12.66 3.61 13.71
N PRO A 233 11.70 2.71 13.47
CA PRO A 233 11.36 2.26 12.12
C PRO A 233 11.00 3.46 11.23
N ILE A 234 11.39 3.41 9.96
CA ILE A 234 11.07 4.40 8.94
C ILE A 234 10.38 3.71 7.78
N LEU A 235 9.53 4.44 7.05
CA LEU A 235 8.76 3.91 5.92
C LEU A 235 7.98 2.66 6.33
N LEU A 236 8.20 1.53 5.66
CA LEU A 236 7.65 0.24 6.05
C LEU A 236 8.65 -0.88 5.78
N ARG A 237 8.45 -2.00 6.45
CA ARG A 237 9.10 -3.29 6.19
C ARG A 237 8.03 -4.30 5.81
N GLN A 238 8.29 -5.17 4.86
CA GLN A 238 7.28 -6.12 4.40
C GLN A 238 7.88 -7.46 3.97
N THR A 239 7.09 -8.52 4.08
CA THR A 239 7.42 -9.83 3.50
C THR A 239 6.15 -10.53 3.02
N SER A 240 6.31 -11.54 2.16
CA SER A 240 5.21 -12.26 1.53
C SER A 240 5.40 -13.77 1.58
N PHE A 241 4.31 -14.48 1.33
CA PHE A 241 4.26 -15.93 1.21
C PHE A 241 3.25 -16.34 0.13
N LEU A 242 3.47 -17.50 -0.49
CA LEU A 242 2.49 -18.07 -1.41
C LEU A 242 1.29 -18.58 -0.60
N ALA A 243 0.11 -17.98 -0.78
CA ALA A 243 -1.04 -18.32 0.04
C ALA A 243 -1.94 -19.40 -0.58
N LEU A 244 -2.18 -19.33 -1.90
CA LEU A 244 -3.03 -20.32 -2.57
C LEU A 244 -2.77 -20.36 -4.09
N GLU A 245 -2.74 -21.56 -4.66
CA GLU A 245 -2.87 -21.77 -6.10
C GLU A 245 -4.33 -22.13 -6.41
N GLU A 246 -4.95 -21.33 -7.27
CA GLU A 246 -6.39 -21.39 -7.55
C GLU A 246 -6.68 -22.21 -8.81
N GLN A 247 -7.77 -22.98 -8.79
CA GLN A 247 -8.25 -23.69 -9.98
C GLN A 247 -9.08 -22.74 -10.84
N ILE A 248 -8.72 -22.59 -12.11
CA ILE A 248 -9.47 -21.82 -13.11
C ILE A 248 -10.20 -22.76 -14.06
N ARG A 249 -11.44 -22.40 -14.41
CA ARG A 249 -12.20 -23.01 -15.50
C ARG A 249 -12.24 -22.08 -16.71
N PHE A 250 -11.87 -22.62 -17.87
CA PHE A 250 -11.89 -21.95 -19.16
C PHE A 250 -13.02 -22.48 -20.04
N ARG A 251 -13.63 -21.60 -20.81
CA ARG A 251 -14.54 -22.01 -21.89
C ARG A 251 -13.72 -22.59 -23.04
N ILE A 252 -14.13 -23.75 -23.56
CA ILE A 252 -13.40 -24.46 -24.63
C ILE A 252 -13.62 -23.82 -26.02
N CYS A 253 -14.74 -23.11 -26.23
CA CYS A 253 -15.03 -22.42 -27.48
C CYS A 253 -15.52 -20.97 -27.24
N GLU A 254 -15.24 -20.08 -28.20
CA GLU A 254 -15.59 -18.65 -28.16
C GLU A 254 -17.08 -18.39 -28.38
N GLN A 255 -17.82 -19.34 -28.97
CA GLN A 255 -19.25 -19.20 -29.22
C GLN A 255 -20.10 -19.73 -28.08
N GLN A 256 -21.03 -18.87 -27.65
CA GLN A 256 -21.97 -19.03 -26.54
C GLN A 256 -22.79 -20.33 -26.66
N GLN A 257 -22.37 -21.40 -25.98
CA GLN A 257 -23.30 -22.43 -25.53
C GLN A 257 -23.34 -22.46 -24.00
N PRO A 258 -24.55 -22.45 -23.38
CA PRO A 258 -24.69 -22.33 -21.93
C PRO A 258 -24.19 -23.56 -21.15
N GLU A 259 -24.09 -24.72 -21.82
CA GLU A 259 -23.61 -25.98 -21.22
C GLU A 259 -22.46 -26.56 -22.06
N GLY A 260 -21.37 -25.83 -22.16
CA GLY A 260 -20.15 -26.27 -22.85
C GLY A 260 -19.10 -26.79 -21.86
N ASN A 261 -18.45 -27.90 -22.21
CA ASN A 261 -17.30 -28.47 -21.49
C ASN A 261 -16.30 -27.38 -21.07
N PHE A 262 -15.88 -27.39 -19.80
CA PHE A 262 -14.83 -26.49 -19.28
C PHE A 262 -13.48 -27.19 -19.31
N ALA A 263 -12.45 -26.52 -19.79
CA ALA A 263 -11.08 -26.95 -19.56
C ALA A 263 -10.62 -26.43 -18.18
N THR A 264 -9.94 -27.26 -17.41
CA THR A 264 -9.33 -26.87 -16.14
C THR A 264 -7.88 -26.40 -16.33
N GLY A 265 -7.46 -25.43 -15.53
CA GLY A 265 -6.08 -25.02 -15.36
C GLY A 265 -5.87 -24.38 -13.99
N SER A 266 -4.69 -23.84 -13.73
CA SER A 266 -4.38 -23.19 -12.46
C SER A 266 -3.87 -21.76 -12.62
N HIS A 267 -4.09 -20.95 -11.58
CA HIS A 267 -3.58 -19.58 -11.45
C HIS A 267 -2.83 -19.43 -10.13
N LYS A 268 -1.64 -18.84 -10.20
CA LYS A 268 -0.90 -18.42 -9.02
C LYS A 268 -1.03 -16.91 -8.87
N ALA A 269 -2.11 -16.45 -8.23
CA ALA A 269 -2.36 -15.02 -8.02
C ALA A 269 -2.50 -14.61 -6.55
N ARG A 270 -2.75 -15.53 -5.62
CA ARG A 270 -3.05 -15.18 -4.24
C ARG A 270 -1.81 -15.31 -3.38
N PHE A 271 -1.30 -14.17 -2.95
CA PHE A 271 -0.19 -14.06 -2.02
C PHE A 271 -0.71 -13.54 -0.69
N GLY A 272 -0.09 -14.01 0.38
CA GLY A 272 -0.21 -13.39 1.68
C GLY A 272 0.95 -12.43 1.85
N GLU A 273 0.70 -11.30 2.48
CA GLU A 273 1.70 -10.29 2.76
C GLU A 273 1.46 -9.76 4.17
N ILE A 274 2.52 -9.31 4.82
CA ILE A 274 2.53 -8.72 6.16
C ILE A 274 3.46 -7.51 6.16
N GLU A 275 3.07 -6.44 6.88
CA GLU A 275 3.85 -5.21 6.93
C GLU A 275 4.04 -4.67 8.35
N GLU A 276 5.20 -4.07 8.60
CA GLU A 276 5.50 -3.22 9.76
C GLU A 276 5.65 -1.78 9.25
N ARG A 277 4.89 -0.84 9.83
CA ARG A 277 4.88 0.56 9.41
C ARG A 277 5.58 1.46 10.42
N GLY A 278 6.58 2.19 9.95
CA GLY A 278 7.37 3.14 10.71
C GLY A 278 7.00 4.59 10.45
N ALA A 279 7.94 5.50 10.71
CA ALA A 279 7.79 6.93 10.52
C ALA A 279 7.78 7.33 9.03
N ALA A 280 6.88 8.23 8.67
CA ALA A 280 6.94 8.95 7.40
C ALA A 280 8.21 9.80 7.35
N VAL A 281 8.95 9.69 6.25
CA VAL A 281 10.18 10.44 6.03
C VAL A 281 9.90 11.67 5.17
N THR A 282 10.64 12.75 5.39
CA THR A 282 10.60 13.94 4.53
C THR A 282 11.26 13.66 3.17
N PRO A 283 11.17 14.55 2.17
CA PRO A 283 11.94 14.42 0.93
C PRO A 283 13.45 14.24 1.18
N LYS A 284 14.00 14.92 2.19
CA LYS A 284 15.41 14.76 2.59
C LYS A 284 15.68 13.38 3.17
N GLY A 285 14.82 12.89 4.07
CA GLY A 285 14.90 11.54 4.60
C GLY A 285 14.76 10.47 3.52
N ARG A 286 13.87 10.70 2.54
CA ARG A 286 13.69 9.80 1.40
C ARG A 286 14.91 9.73 0.50
N GLN A 287 15.53 10.87 0.18
CA GLN A 287 16.78 10.92 -0.59
C GLN A 287 17.91 10.14 0.11
N LEU A 288 18.04 10.29 1.43
CA LEU A 288 19.02 9.52 2.20
C LEU A 288 18.69 8.02 2.16
N TYR A 289 17.42 7.65 2.38
CA TYR A 289 16.98 6.26 2.28
C TYR A 289 17.30 5.64 0.91
N ASP A 290 16.93 6.31 -0.19
CA ASP A 290 17.14 5.81 -1.55
C ASP A 290 18.64 5.68 -1.87
N PHE A 291 19.47 6.63 -1.42
CA PHE A 291 20.92 6.56 -1.54
C PHE A 291 21.50 5.33 -0.83
N LEU A 292 21.11 5.09 0.42
CA LEU A 292 21.58 3.96 1.23
C LEU A 292 21.08 2.62 0.67
N LEU A 293 19.84 2.57 0.20
CA LEU A 293 19.28 1.40 -0.47
C LEU A 293 20.08 1.03 -1.72
N LYS A 294 20.43 2.02 -2.54
CA LYS A 294 21.25 1.82 -3.74
C LYS A 294 22.67 1.37 -3.39
N GLU A 295 23.29 1.97 -2.37
CA GLU A 295 24.62 1.57 -1.89
C GLU A 295 24.62 0.12 -1.39
N ALA A 296 23.67 -0.22 -0.52
CA ALA A 296 23.53 -1.57 0.03
C ALA A 296 23.29 -2.61 -1.07
N SER A 297 22.36 -2.35 -1.99
CA SER A 297 22.06 -3.23 -3.13
C SER A 297 23.28 -3.46 -4.02
N SER A 298 24.08 -2.42 -4.26
CA SER A 298 25.31 -2.51 -5.05
C SER A 298 26.38 -3.35 -4.35
N ARG A 299 26.54 -3.17 -3.03
CA ARG A 299 27.49 -3.95 -2.21
C ARG A 299 27.08 -5.42 -2.07
N SER A 300 25.78 -5.72 -2.18
CA SER A 300 25.24 -7.05 -1.90
C SER A 300 24.85 -7.85 -3.14
N ALA A 301 25.25 -7.41 -4.34
CA ALA A 301 24.83 -8.01 -5.62
C ALA A 301 25.11 -9.52 -5.72
N ASN A 302 26.24 -9.97 -5.18
CA ASN A 302 26.69 -11.38 -5.20
C ASN A 302 26.67 -12.05 -3.82
N ALA A 303 26.03 -11.42 -2.83
CA ALA A 303 26.00 -11.89 -1.45
C ALA A 303 24.88 -12.93 -1.24
N SER A 304 25.09 -13.87 -0.31
CA SER A 304 24.02 -14.72 0.22
C SER A 304 22.96 -13.90 0.97
N PHE A 305 21.80 -14.48 1.28
CA PHE A 305 20.74 -13.77 2.00
C PHE A 305 21.20 -13.25 3.38
N ALA A 306 21.91 -14.06 4.16
CA ALA A 306 22.41 -13.63 5.47
C ALA A 306 23.45 -12.50 5.35
N GLU A 307 24.31 -12.54 4.34
CA GLU A 307 25.29 -11.48 4.08
C GLU A 307 24.61 -10.19 3.58
N LYS A 308 23.53 -10.30 2.80
CA LYS A 308 22.72 -9.15 2.37
C LYS A 308 22.17 -8.40 3.59
N ASP A 309 21.56 -9.10 4.54
CA ASP A 309 20.99 -8.47 5.73
C ASP A 309 22.05 -7.74 6.58
N LEU A 310 23.25 -8.32 6.69
CA LEU A 310 24.38 -7.68 7.37
C LEU A 310 24.87 -6.42 6.64
N ILE A 311 25.03 -6.48 5.31
CA ILE A 311 25.45 -5.33 4.49
C ILE A 311 24.42 -4.21 4.59
N PHE A 312 23.12 -4.53 4.50
CA PHE A 312 22.05 -3.55 4.65
C PHE A 312 22.10 -2.90 6.03
N SER A 313 22.24 -3.70 7.09
CA SER A 313 22.36 -3.19 8.46
C SER A 313 23.57 -2.26 8.63
N GLU A 314 24.73 -2.62 8.08
CA GLU A 314 25.96 -1.80 8.13
C GLU A 314 25.78 -0.47 7.40
N VAL A 315 25.27 -0.48 6.16
CA VAL A 315 25.09 0.72 5.35
C VAL A 315 24.07 1.67 5.98
N PHE A 316 22.98 1.13 6.55
CA PHE A 316 21.93 1.92 7.17
C PHE A 316 22.28 2.51 8.54
N LEU A 317 23.46 2.20 9.11
CA LEU A 317 24.00 2.96 10.25
C LEU A 317 24.19 4.45 9.94
N LYS A 318 24.32 4.81 8.64
CA LYS A 318 24.38 6.19 8.18
C LYS A 318 23.04 6.92 8.27
N PHE A 319 21.93 6.21 8.44
CA PHE A 319 20.63 6.82 8.75
C PHE A 319 20.49 6.93 10.27
N PRO A 320 20.34 8.14 10.86
CA PRO A 320 20.23 8.31 12.31
C PRO A 320 19.10 7.47 12.93
N ASP A 321 19.40 6.69 13.97
CA ASP A 321 18.42 5.84 14.70
C ASP A 321 18.14 6.35 16.12
N VAL A 322 18.30 7.66 16.30
CA VAL A 322 17.98 8.40 17.52
C VAL A 322 16.95 9.45 17.15
N TRP A 323 15.78 9.41 17.78
CA TRP A 323 14.63 10.27 17.46
C TRP A 323 14.98 11.76 17.36
N SER A 324 15.71 12.29 18.35
CA SER A 324 16.12 13.70 18.37
C SER A 324 17.03 14.08 17.20
N ASP A 325 17.85 13.15 16.71
CA ASP A 325 18.75 13.39 15.59
C ASP A 325 17.98 13.37 14.26
N MET A 326 17.06 12.41 14.10
CA MET A 326 16.18 12.32 12.93
C MET A 326 15.34 13.60 12.75
N GLN A 327 14.85 14.16 13.86
CA GLN A 327 14.10 15.41 13.84
C GLN A 327 14.98 16.64 13.57
N ARG A 328 16.10 16.77 14.29
CA ARG A 328 17.03 17.90 14.11
C ARG A 328 17.57 17.96 12.68
N GLU A 329 17.77 16.82 12.05
CA GLU A 329 18.21 16.73 10.66
C GLU A 329 17.07 16.85 9.65
N GLY A 330 15.80 16.94 10.09
CA GLY A 330 14.62 17.07 9.23
C GLY A 330 14.41 15.85 8.34
N LEU A 331 14.65 14.64 8.85
CA LEU A 331 14.55 13.38 8.08
C LEU A 331 13.16 12.73 8.18
N VAL A 332 12.37 13.07 9.20
CA VAL A 332 11.05 12.49 9.47
C VAL A 332 10.04 13.58 9.78
N TYR A 333 8.79 13.31 9.41
CA TYR A 333 7.66 14.11 9.89
C TYR A 333 7.26 13.67 11.30
N CYS A 334 6.81 14.62 12.11
CA CYS A 334 6.38 14.35 13.47
C CYS A 334 5.02 15.00 13.81
N VAL A 335 4.31 14.41 14.76
CA VAL A 335 3.14 15.00 15.39
C VAL A 335 3.55 15.62 16.71
N TYR A 336 3.18 16.88 16.94
CA TYR A 336 3.39 17.59 18.19
C TYR A 336 2.24 17.32 19.14
N LYS A 337 2.55 17.00 20.40
CA LYS A 337 1.56 16.82 21.48
C LYS A 337 2.01 17.50 22.75
N ARG A 338 1.05 18.09 23.46
CA ARG A 338 1.28 18.73 24.75
C ARG A 338 1.63 17.70 25.81
N THR A 339 2.60 18.02 26.65
CA THR A 339 2.94 17.22 27.82
C THR A 339 1.99 17.52 28.99
N SER A 340 2.03 16.69 30.03
CA SER A 340 1.33 16.99 31.29
C SER A 340 1.80 18.32 31.92
N LYS A 341 3.08 18.68 31.74
CA LYS A 341 3.66 19.95 32.17
C LYS A 341 3.05 21.15 31.44
N ALA A 342 2.78 21.03 30.14
CA ALA A 342 2.07 22.07 29.41
C ALA A 342 0.68 22.36 29.98
N LEU A 343 -0.03 21.34 30.45
CA LEU A 343 -1.37 21.52 31.03
C LEU A 343 -1.35 22.31 32.35
N THR A 344 -0.24 22.29 33.10
CA THR A 344 -0.10 23.00 34.37
C THR A 344 0.56 24.38 34.25
N GLU A 345 1.42 24.58 33.24
CA GLU A 345 2.22 25.81 33.07
C GLU A 345 1.72 26.77 31.96
N ALA A 346 0.70 26.38 31.18
CA ALA A 346 0.18 27.16 30.03
C ALA A 346 -0.12 28.64 30.34
N THR A 347 -0.50 28.99 31.58
CA THR A 347 -0.82 30.36 31.98
C THR A 347 0.36 31.33 32.10
N LYS A 348 1.61 30.89 31.93
CA LYS A 348 2.81 31.75 32.15
C LYS A 348 3.60 32.12 30.90
N LEU A 349 3.23 31.64 29.70
CA LEU A 349 3.97 31.93 28.46
C LEU A 349 3.57 33.27 27.84
N SER A 350 4.02 34.36 28.46
CA SER A 350 4.10 35.66 27.81
C SER A 350 5.54 35.90 27.36
N ALA A 351 5.75 35.97 26.04
CA ALA A 351 7.01 36.19 25.32
C ALA A 351 7.83 34.93 25.00
N VAL A 352 7.64 34.45 23.77
CA VAL A 352 8.64 33.67 23.02
C VAL A 352 9.94 34.48 23.02
N SER A 353 11.03 33.92 23.54
CA SER A 353 12.31 34.62 23.63
C SER A 353 12.94 34.75 22.23
N ASN A 354 13.53 35.90 21.92
CA ASN A 354 14.35 36.15 20.74
C ASN A 354 15.63 35.30 20.77
N THR A 355 15.50 34.00 20.57
CA THR A 355 16.61 33.07 20.36
C THR A 355 16.60 32.59 18.92
N SER A 356 17.75 32.15 18.40
CA SER A 356 17.89 31.64 17.02
C SER A 356 17.09 30.35 16.73
N ASN A 357 16.42 29.79 17.75
CA ASN A 357 15.66 28.55 17.67
C ASN A 357 14.23 28.81 17.20
N THR A 358 13.67 27.87 16.45
CA THR A 358 12.26 27.89 16.05
C THR A 358 11.34 27.77 17.27
N LEU A 359 10.10 28.23 17.16
CA LEU A 359 9.10 28.11 18.24
C LEU A 359 8.95 26.66 18.71
N ALA A 360 8.92 25.71 17.77
CA ALA A 360 8.80 24.28 18.07
C ALA A 360 9.97 23.79 18.94
N GLU A 361 11.21 24.16 18.62
CA GLU A 361 12.40 23.80 19.40
C GLU A 361 12.37 24.39 20.82
N GLN A 362 11.86 25.62 20.98
CA GLN A 362 11.68 26.23 22.29
C GLN A 362 10.66 25.45 23.13
N LEU A 363 9.50 25.11 22.55
CA LEU A 363 8.45 24.36 23.25
C LEU A 363 8.90 22.95 23.65
N ILE A 364 9.68 22.30 22.79
CA ILE A 364 10.29 20.98 23.08
C ILE A 364 11.33 21.10 24.18
N SER A 365 12.27 22.05 24.09
CA SER A 365 13.34 22.23 25.09
C SER A 365 12.81 22.60 26.48
N GLN A 366 11.66 23.28 26.56
CA GLN A 366 10.96 23.59 27.82
C GLN A 366 10.16 22.39 28.37
N GLY A 367 10.04 21.31 27.59
CA GLY A 367 9.26 20.11 27.95
C GLY A 367 7.75 20.34 27.95
N LEU A 368 7.27 21.36 27.22
CA LEU A 368 5.84 21.66 27.07
C LEU A 368 5.21 20.86 25.94
N VAL A 369 6.01 20.54 24.92
CA VAL A 369 5.60 19.74 23.77
C VAL A 369 6.54 18.56 23.63
N GLN A 370 5.98 17.40 23.34
CA GLN A 370 6.68 16.20 22.95
C GLN A 370 6.24 15.82 21.54
N THR A 371 7.12 15.18 20.79
CA THR A 371 6.88 14.79 19.41
C THR A 371 6.87 13.28 19.27
N TYR A 372 6.08 12.81 18.31
CA TYR A 372 5.98 11.39 17.97
C TYR A 372 6.03 11.23 16.45
N PRO A 373 6.45 10.06 15.92
CA PRO A 373 6.47 9.83 14.49
C PRO A 373 5.06 9.87 13.89
N ILE A 374 4.91 10.52 12.73
CA ILE A 374 3.74 10.30 11.89
C ILE A 374 3.92 8.95 11.20
N THR A 375 2.96 8.04 11.31
CA THR A 375 3.03 6.72 10.65
C THR A 375 3.01 6.88 9.13
N TYR A 376 3.88 6.15 8.43
CA TYR A 376 3.96 6.18 6.98
C TYR A 376 2.81 5.43 6.31
N GLU A 377 1.83 6.13 5.75
CA GLU A 377 0.57 5.64 5.15
C GLU A 377 0.69 5.18 3.69
N ASP A 378 1.85 5.34 3.07
CA ASP A 378 2.06 5.06 1.64
C ASP A 378 2.88 3.77 1.42
N PHE A 379 3.35 3.55 0.19
CA PHE A 379 4.05 2.32 -0.19
C PHE A 379 5.48 2.59 -0.66
N LEU A 380 6.35 1.59 -0.55
CA LEU A 380 7.68 1.64 -1.14
C LEU A 380 7.63 1.38 -2.66
N PRO A 381 8.06 2.31 -3.52
CA PRO A 381 7.97 2.13 -4.97
C PRO A 381 8.74 0.92 -5.50
N PHE A 382 9.96 0.69 -5.00
CA PHE A 382 10.80 -0.45 -5.40
C PHE A 382 10.39 -1.76 -4.74
N SER A 383 9.82 -1.71 -3.54
CA SER A 383 9.46 -2.91 -2.77
C SER A 383 8.21 -3.58 -3.33
N ALA A 384 7.18 -2.81 -3.67
CA ALA A 384 5.99 -3.37 -4.34
C ALA A 384 6.40 -4.15 -5.60
N ALA A 385 7.27 -3.54 -6.40
CA ALA A 385 7.89 -4.13 -7.59
C ALA A 385 8.74 -5.39 -7.32
N GLY A 386 9.57 -5.39 -6.27
CA GLY A 386 10.38 -6.54 -5.86
C GLY A 386 9.56 -7.73 -5.36
N ILE A 387 8.50 -7.47 -4.58
CA ILE A 387 7.51 -8.47 -4.20
C ILE A 387 6.83 -9.03 -5.45
N PHE A 388 6.41 -8.18 -6.38
CA PHE A 388 5.79 -8.62 -7.63
C PHE A 388 6.72 -9.51 -8.45
N GLN A 389 7.97 -9.11 -8.66
CA GLN A 389 8.93 -9.90 -9.43
C GLN A 389 9.26 -11.24 -8.75
N SER A 390 9.48 -11.23 -7.44
CA SER A 390 9.77 -12.46 -6.70
C SER A 390 8.56 -13.42 -6.64
N ASN A 391 7.34 -12.88 -6.54
CA ASN A 391 6.09 -13.66 -6.65
C ASN A 391 5.95 -14.32 -8.03
N LEU A 392 6.38 -13.64 -9.10
CA LEU A 392 6.38 -14.18 -10.46
C LEU A 392 7.47 -15.25 -10.66
N GLN A 393 8.67 -15.03 -10.13
CA GLN A 393 9.78 -16.01 -10.20
C GLN A 393 9.51 -17.29 -9.39
N THR A 394 8.70 -17.23 -8.32
CA THR A 394 8.24 -18.45 -7.65
C THR A 394 7.22 -19.23 -8.50
N ALA A 395 6.55 -18.56 -9.45
CA ALA A 395 5.60 -19.18 -10.37
C ALA A 395 6.26 -19.78 -11.62
N GLN A 396 7.40 -19.26 -12.09
CA GLN A 396 8.16 -19.75 -13.24
C GLN A 396 9.67 -19.68 -12.97
N LYS A 397 10.36 -20.83 -13.07
CA LYS A 397 11.77 -20.98 -12.67
C LYS A 397 12.82 -20.39 -13.63
N ASP A 398 12.48 -19.94 -14.84
CA ASP A 398 13.50 -19.77 -15.89
C ASP A 398 13.30 -18.59 -16.89
N GLU A 399 12.61 -17.51 -16.54
CA GLU A 399 12.47 -16.37 -17.48
C GLU A 399 13.16 -15.08 -17.03
N GLN A 400 13.91 -14.50 -17.97
CA GLN A 400 14.63 -13.24 -17.82
C GLN A 400 13.65 -12.07 -17.64
N PRO A 401 14.02 -11.03 -16.87
CA PRO A 401 13.22 -9.81 -16.83
C PRO A 401 13.03 -9.27 -18.24
N SER A 402 11.78 -9.06 -18.63
CA SER A 402 11.41 -8.40 -19.86
C SER A 402 12.04 -7.00 -19.89
N ASN A 403 12.78 -6.70 -20.95
CA ASN A 403 13.48 -5.43 -21.17
C ASN A 403 12.48 -4.32 -21.54
N PHE A 404 11.59 -3.95 -20.61
CA PHE A 404 10.80 -2.74 -20.77
C PHE A 404 11.71 -1.52 -20.54
N LYS A 405 11.65 -0.54 -21.44
CA LYS A 405 12.27 0.76 -21.18
C LYS A 405 11.40 1.48 -20.15
N ALA A 406 11.94 1.73 -18.96
CA ALA A 406 11.23 2.47 -17.92
C ALA A 406 10.92 3.89 -18.42
N ILE A 407 9.64 4.21 -18.55
CA ILE A 407 9.15 5.53 -18.97
C ILE A 407 8.03 5.88 -17.99
N SER A 408 8.35 6.72 -17.01
CA SER A 408 7.36 7.28 -16.10
C SER A 408 6.31 8.06 -16.90
N ASP A 409 5.03 7.85 -16.59
CA ASP A 409 3.90 8.49 -17.24
C ASP A 409 2.82 8.86 -16.20
N GLN A 410 3.19 9.80 -15.32
CA GLN A 410 2.25 10.32 -14.32
C GLN A 410 1.10 11.10 -14.98
N GLU A 411 1.38 11.87 -16.02
CA GLU A 411 0.35 12.65 -16.74
C GLU A 411 -0.69 11.73 -17.38
N GLY A 412 -0.27 10.66 -18.07
CA GLY A 412 -1.19 9.66 -18.62
C GLY A 412 -1.99 8.92 -17.55
N PHE A 413 -1.40 8.67 -16.38
CA PHE A 413 -2.12 8.11 -15.23
C PHE A 413 -3.19 9.08 -14.70
N GLU A 414 -2.86 10.36 -14.50
CA GLU A 414 -3.80 11.38 -14.02
C GLU A 414 -4.94 11.64 -15.01
N GLN A 415 -4.65 11.57 -16.31
CA GLN A 415 -5.68 11.58 -17.36
C GLN A 415 -6.62 10.38 -17.23
N SER A 416 -6.06 9.18 -17.06
CA SER A 416 -6.84 7.94 -16.87
C SER A 416 -7.64 7.92 -15.56
N LEU A 417 -7.13 8.58 -14.53
CA LEU A 417 -7.78 8.77 -13.23
C LEU A 417 -8.87 9.85 -13.27
N GLY A 418 -8.86 10.72 -14.28
CA GLY A 418 -9.76 11.87 -14.39
C GLY A 418 -9.48 12.95 -13.34
N GLY A 419 -8.21 13.21 -13.01
CA GLY A 419 -7.80 14.29 -12.11
C GLY A 419 -6.40 14.10 -11.50
N PRO A 420 -5.86 15.13 -10.83
CA PRO A 420 -4.52 15.10 -10.29
C PRO A 420 -4.41 14.13 -9.10
N LEU A 421 -3.21 13.59 -8.92
CA LEU A 421 -2.85 12.84 -7.72
C LEU A 421 -2.54 13.78 -6.56
N ILE A 422 -2.86 13.35 -5.34
CA ILE A 422 -2.46 14.07 -4.15
C ILE A 422 -1.01 13.72 -3.81
N ASN A 423 -0.19 14.73 -3.53
CA ASN A 423 1.17 14.52 -3.05
C ASN A 423 1.15 14.07 -1.59
N SER A 424 1.79 12.93 -1.29
CA SER A 424 1.88 12.40 0.07
C SER A 424 2.66 13.30 1.03
N ASP A 425 3.73 13.96 0.56
CA ASP A 425 4.56 14.83 1.38
C ASP A 425 3.78 16.05 1.87
N ASP A 426 2.94 16.64 1.01
CA ASP A 426 2.07 17.75 1.39
C ASP A 426 1.09 17.34 2.50
N LEU A 427 0.56 16.12 2.44
CA LEU A 427 -0.33 15.59 3.49
C LEU A 427 0.39 15.39 4.83
N TYR A 428 1.61 14.84 4.82
CA TYR A 428 2.38 14.66 6.05
C TYR A 428 2.80 15.99 6.65
N LEU A 429 3.25 16.92 5.82
CA LEU A 429 3.60 18.27 6.22
C LEU A 429 2.38 19.01 6.80
N GLN A 430 1.20 18.82 6.21
CA GLN A 430 -0.04 19.38 6.73
C GLN A 430 -0.36 18.81 8.13
N ILE A 431 -0.27 17.49 8.34
CA ILE A 431 -0.52 16.86 9.65
C ILE A 431 0.49 17.39 10.70
N GLU A 432 1.76 17.51 10.33
CA GLU A 432 2.80 18.06 11.21
C GLU A 432 2.47 19.51 11.62
N ASN A 433 2.20 20.38 10.65
CA ASN A 433 1.87 21.79 10.88
C ASN A 433 0.57 21.98 11.68
N ASP A 434 -0.47 21.21 11.36
CA ASP A 434 -1.76 21.28 12.06
C ASP A 434 -1.59 20.86 13.53
N SER A 435 -0.80 19.82 13.81
CA SER A 435 -0.54 19.39 15.18
C SER A 435 0.28 20.41 16.00
N LEU A 436 1.22 21.11 15.36
CA LEU A 436 1.94 22.21 16.00
C LEU A 436 1.02 23.38 16.29
N ARG A 437 0.17 23.75 15.32
CA ARG A 437 -0.82 24.83 15.47
C ARG A 437 -1.77 24.55 16.63
N ASP A 438 -2.31 23.33 16.70
CA ASP A 438 -3.19 22.90 17.79
C ASP A 438 -2.51 23.02 19.16
N CYS A 439 -1.22 22.68 19.24
CA CYS A 439 -0.44 22.82 20.47
C CYS A 439 -0.22 24.29 20.85
N VAL A 440 0.15 25.14 19.90
CA VAL A 440 0.41 26.58 20.09
C VAL A 440 -0.87 27.32 20.51
N GLU A 441 -1.98 27.08 19.82
CA GLU A 441 -3.29 27.66 20.12
C GLU A 441 -3.78 27.22 21.51
N SER A 442 -3.65 25.93 21.82
CA SER A 442 -4.01 25.39 23.14
C SER A 442 -3.16 25.95 24.28
N LEU A 443 -1.95 26.43 23.99
CA LEU A 443 -1.05 27.10 24.95
C LEU A 443 -1.30 28.61 25.03
N GLY A 444 -2.24 29.16 24.24
CA GLY A 444 -2.55 30.59 24.22
C GLY A 444 -1.47 31.47 23.59
N ILE A 445 -0.54 30.88 22.84
CA ILE A 445 0.56 31.60 22.20
C ILE A 445 0.04 32.21 20.89
N LYS A 446 0.10 33.54 20.75
CA LYS A 446 -0.25 34.22 19.50
C LYS A 446 0.92 34.13 18.51
N CYS A 447 0.78 33.28 17.49
CA CYS A 447 1.71 33.21 16.38
C CYS A 447 1.00 33.42 15.05
N SER A 448 1.63 34.18 14.14
CA SER A 448 1.31 34.16 12.72
C SER A 448 2.06 32.99 12.07
N PHE A 449 1.32 31.98 11.61
CA PHE A 449 1.86 30.86 10.85
C PHE A 449 2.08 31.22 9.39
#